data_AF-A0A532TZC5-F1
#
_entry.id   AF-A0A532TZC5-F1
#
_cell.length_a   1.000
_cell.length_b   1.000
_cell.length_c   1.000
_cell.angle_alpha   90.00
_cell.angle_beta   90.00
_cell.angle_gamma   90.00
#
_symmetry.space_group_name_H-M   'P 1'
#
loop_
_entity.id
_entity.type
_entity.pdbx_description
1 polymer ?
#
loop_
_entity_poly.entity_id
_entity_poly.type
_entity_poly.pdbx_seq_one_letter_code
_entity_poly.pdbx_strand_id
1 'polypeptide(L)' 'MLKTVGLNPNRIKMEYCSSAEGSKYREVASSFDEEIRKLGPNPLRKKNKNSSKK' A
#
# COMPACT_ATOMS: atom_id res chain seq x y z
N MET A 1 0.02 -11.09 12.85
CA MET A 1 -0.94 -11.40 11.76
C MET A 1 -0.42 -11.09 10.36
N LEU A 2 0.10 -9.89 10.03
CA LEU A 2 0.57 -9.63 8.65
C LEU A 2 1.82 -10.44 8.26
N LYS A 3 2.80 -10.53 9.17
CA LYS A 3 3.97 -11.39 8.95
C LYS A 3 3.61 -12.86 8.81
N THR A 4 2.57 -13.33 9.52
CA THR A 4 2.14 -14.74 9.50
C THR A 4 1.47 -15.13 8.17
N VAL A 5 0.98 -14.15 7.40
CA VAL A 5 0.45 -14.37 6.03
C VAL A 5 1.48 -14.02 4.94
N GLY A 6 2.76 -13.85 5.30
CA GLY A 6 3.84 -13.55 4.35
C GLY A 6 3.84 -12.10 3.83
N LEU A 7 3.14 -11.18 4.49
CA LEU A 7 3.12 -9.77 4.13
C LEU A 7 4.05 -8.95 5.03
N ASN A 8 4.76 -8.01 4.42
CA ASN A 8 5.52 -7.01 5.17
C ASN A 8 4.52 -6.13 5.96
N PRO A 9 4.66 -5.99 7.29
CA PRO A 9 3.75 -5.20 8.12
C PRO A 9 3.68 -3.73 7.69
N ASN A 10 4.75 -3.19 7.11
CA ASN A 10 4.80 -1.81 6.63
C ASN A 10 3.90 -1.57 5.40
N ARG A 11 3.26 -2.62 4.87
CA ARG A 11 2.23 -2.48 3.81
C ARG A 11 0.88 -2.00 4.34
N ILE A 12 0.71 -1.89 5.66
CA ILE A 12 -0.48 -1.33 6.29
C ILE A 12 -0.02 -0.27 7.29
N LYS A 13 -0.57 0.93 7.18
CA LYS A 13 -0.37 2.04 8.10
C LYS A 13 -1.75 2.56 8.51
N MET A 14 -1.93 2.82 9.81
CA MET A 14 -3.15 3.38 10.36
C MET A 14 -2.81 4.76 10.91
N GLU A 15 -3.53 5.78 10.45
CA GLU A 15 -3.34 7.16 10.86
C GLU A 15 -4.72 7.81 11.07
N TYR A 16 -4.81 8.69 12.06
CA TYR A 16 -6.04 9.42 12.35
C TYR A 16 -5.99 10.79 11.67
N CYS A 17 -7.01 11.07 10.85
CA CYS A 17 -7.18 12.34 10.16
C CYS A 17 -8.64 12.76 10.28
N SER A 18 -8.89 13.93 10.85
CA SER A 18 -10.22 14.56 10.85
C SER A 18 -10.55 15.15 9.48
N SER A 19 -11.82 15.47 9.23
CA SER A 19 -12.28 16.02 7.95
C SER A 19 -11.67 17.38 7.59
N ALA A 20 -11.13 18.12 8.57
CA ALA A 20 -10.49 19.43 8.34
C ALA A 20 -8.98 19.32 8.02
N GLU A 21 -8.36 18.16 8.25
CA GLU A 21 -6.90 17.97 8.15
C GLU A 21 -6.45 17.47 6.77
N GLY A 22 -6.96 18.07 5.70
CA GLY A 22 -6.66 17.63 4.33
C GLY A 22 -5.17 17.68 3.96
N SER A 23 -4.43 18.65 4.51
CA SER A 23 -2.97 18.75 4.34
C SER A 23 -2.24 17.56 4.98
N LYS A 24 -2.63 17.16 6.20
CA LYS A 24 -2.09 15.99 6.89
C LYS A 24 -2.37 14.71 6.10
N TYR A 25 -3.60 14.54 5.61
CA TYR A 25 -3.95 13.38 4.77
C TYR A 25 -3.06 13.31 3.53
N ARG A 26 -2.85 14.44 2.83
CA ARG A 26 -1.99 14.50 1.65
C ARG A 26 -0.57 14.04 1.97
N GLU A 27 0.03 14.57 3.03
CA GLU A 27 1.40 14.23 3.42
C GLU A 27 1.55 12.75 3.79
N VAL A 28 0.61 12.23 4.58
CA VAL A 28 0.60 10.82 5.00
C VAL A 28 0.38 9.90 3.81
N ALA A 29 -0.56 10.23 2.91
CA ALA A 29 -0.82 9.42 1.72
C ALA A 29 0.37 9.43 0.75
N SER A 30 0.99 10.58 0.52
CA SER A 30 2.17 10.70 -0.35
C SER A 30 3.38 9.95 0.20
N SER A 31 3.72 10.13 1.49
CA SER A 31 4.82 9.40 2.12
C SER A 31 4.59 7.89 2.15
N PHE A 32 3.34 7.46 2.40
CA PHE A 32 2.99 6.05 2.37
C PHE A 32 3.07 5.46 0.95
N ASP A 33 2.66 6.19 -0.09
CA ASP A 33 2.83 5.74 -1.49
C ASP A 33 4.31 5.50 -1.82
N GLU A 34 5.21 6.41 -1.40
CA GLU A 34 6.65 6.24 -1.59
C GLU A 34 7.20 5.01 -0.86
N GLU A 35 6.78 4.76 0.38
CA GLU A 35 7.15 3.56 1.14
C GLU A 35 6.68 2.28 0.42
N ILE A 36 5.44 2.25 -0.07
CA ILE A 36 4.90 1.09 -0.80
C ILE A 36 5.62 0.86 -2.12
N ARG A 37 5.96 1.93 -2.86
CA ARG A 37 6.75 1.83 -4.10
C ARG A 37 8.13 1.23 -3.84
N LYS A 38 8.81 1.66 -2.76
CA LYS A 38 10.12 1.11 -2.35
C LYS A 38 10.03 -0.38 -1.96
N LEU A 39 8.93 -0.79 -1.34
CA LEU A 39 8.66 -2.21 -1.02
C LEU A 39 8.35 -3.07 -2.25
N GLY A 40 8.11 -2.46 -3.40
CA GLY A 40 7.82 -3.15 -4.65
C GLY A 40 6.45 -3.85 -4.66
N PRO A 41 6.19 -4.65 -5.71
CA PRO A 41 4.87 -5.25 -5.94
C PRO A 41 4.44 -6.20 -4.83
N ASN A 42 3.12 -6.30 -4.62
CA ASN A 42 2.55 -7.17 -3.60
C ASN A 42 2.86 -8.65 -3.91
N PRO A 43 3.47 -9.40 -2.98
CA PRO A 43 3.82 -10.81 -3.17
C PRO A 43 2.60 -11.73 -3.38
N LEU A 44 1.40 -11.31 -2.97
CA LEU A 44 0.15 -12.05 -3.18
C LEU A 44 -0.52 -11.75 -4.53
N ARG A 45 0.05 -10.85 -5.33
CA ARG A 45 -0.52 -10.50 -6.64
C ARG A 45 -0.37 -11.69 -7.59
N LYS A 46 -1.44 -12.48 -7.77
CA LYS A 46 -1.52 -13.48 -8.85
C LYS A 46 -1.22 -12.77 -10.17
N LYS A 47 -0.24 -13.27 -10.93
CA LYS A 47 -0.10 -12.91 -12.35
C LYS A 47 -1.37 -13.42 -13.04
N ASN A 48 -2.31 -12.51 -13.32
CA ASN A 48 -3.39 -12.83 -14.25
C ASN A 48 -2.72 -13.24 -15.57
N LYS A 49 -2.79 -14.53 -15.93
CA LYS A 49 -2.26 -15.06 -17.20
C LYS A 49 -3.04 -14.58 -18.44
N ASN A 50 -3.92 -13.57 -18.31
CA ASN A 50 -4.94 -13.24 -19.31
C ASN A 50 -4.88 -11.81 -19.87
N SER A 51 -3.75 -11.11 -19.80
CA SER A 51 -3.59 -9.80 -20.48
C SER A 51 -2.66 -9.84 -21.70
N SER A 52 -2.43 -11.01 -22.31
CA SER A 52 -1.69 -11.16 -23.57
C SER A 52 -2.53 -11.73 -24.74
N LYS A 53 -3.86 -11.55 -24.70
CA LYS A 53 -4.71 -11.73 -25.89
C LYS A 53 -5.77 -10.63 -25.96
N LYS A 54 -5.37 -9.45 -26.42
CA LYS A 54 -6.05 -8.74 -27.50
C LYS A 54 -5.16 -7.64 -28.04
#